data_AF-A0A2R6PF20-F1
#
_entry.id   AF-A0A2R6PF20-F1
#
_cell.length_a   1.000
_cell.length_b   1.000
_cell.length_c   1.000
_cell.angle_alpha   90.00
_cell.angle_beta   90.00
_cell.angle_gamma   90.00
#
_symmetry.space_group_name_H-M   'P 1'
#
loop_
_entity.id
_entity.type
_entity.pdbx_description
1 polymer ?
#
loop_
_entity_poly.entity_id
_entity_poly.type
_entity_poly.pdbx_seq_one_letter_code
_entity_poly.pdbx_strand_id
1 'polypeptide(L)'
;MQPSSEIKTNNTDGKRGLKLQEFAKYGRIISFDKAASQLPSSQLPNLGSKELQCISTSSNSNISCREVMTDYDEMSHESIRKVAENKAYNARNVIDLVRFVAPKMMRRAEAHFSHGIAENLDDPKYTHHKYWSNPLETKLPDAPDMEIYCLYGVGIPTERSYVYKQSPSDRCGSIPFQIDSSADGSDDGCLKGGVYFVDGDESVSVLSAGYMCAKGWRGRTRFNPFGMAMYIREYWHKPPASLFDGRGSESGAHVDIMGNVALIEDVLRVSVGAIGAELGGDRIHSDIMRMSERINIQL
;
A
#
# COMPACT_ATOMS: atom_id res chain seq x y z
N MET A 1 1.12 34.54 54.54
CA MET A 1 0.27 33.33 54.52
C MET A 1 -1.02 33.65 53.78
N GLN A 2 -1.03 33.40 52.48
CA GLN A 2 -2.18 33.02 51.66
C GLN A 2 -1.59 32.48 50.34
N PRO A 3 -2.12 31.39 49.78
CA PRO A 3 -1.34 30.50 48.92
C PRO A 3 -1.40 30.90 47.45
N SER A 4 -0.32 30.54 46.76
CA SER A 4 -0.08 30.54 45.33
C SER A 4 -1.24 30.00 44.48
N SER A 5 -1.69 30.79 43.51
CA SER A 5 -2.55 30.33 42.43
C SER A 5 -1.72 29.53 41.41
N GLU A 6 -1.76 28.20 41.52
CA GLU A 6 -1.22 27.30 40.51
C GLU A 6 -2.00 27.45 39.20
N ILE A 7 -1.30 27.88 38.16
CA ILE A 7 -1.77 27.86 36.78
C ILE A 7 -1.78 26.39 36.35
N LYS A 8 -2.97 25.80 36.25
CA LYS A 8 -3.15 24.48 35.64
C LYS A 8 -2.96 24.59 34.13
N THR A 9 -1.72 24.44 33.67
CA THR A 9 -1.42 24.12 32.28
C THR A 9 -1.89 22.69 32.01
N ASN A 10 -3.04 22.56 31.34
CA ASN A 10 -3.49 21.29 30.76
C ASN A 10 -2.55 20.93 29.59
N ASN A 11 -1.46 20.24 29.89
CA ASN A 11 -0.65 19.53 28.91
C ASN A 11 -1.41 18.26 28.48
N THR A 12 -2.25 18.39 27.46
CA THR A 12 -2.93 17.25 26.79
C THR A 12 -2.40 16.98 25.39
N ASP A 13 -1.18 17.38 25.08
CA ASP A 13 -0.46 16.95 23.87
C ASP A 13 0.72 16.07 24.27
N GLY A 14 0.65 14.78 23.93
CA GLY A 14 1.75 13.85 24.21
C GLY A 14 1.47 12.36 24.02
N LYS A 15 0.22 11.94 23.79
CA LYS A 15 -0.10 10.53 23.48
C LYS A 15 -1.33 10.40 22.56
N ARG A 16 -1.26 10.92 21.33
CA ARG A 16 -2.12 10.43 20.23
C ARG A 16 -1.32 9.45 19.36
N GLY A 17 -0.84 8.38 19.98
CA GLY A 17 -0.42 7.20 19.22
C GLY A 17 -1.67 6.51 18.67
N LEU A 18 -1.62 6.11 17.40
CA LEU A 18 -2.68 5.36 16.72
C LEU A 18 -3.14 4.16 17.56
N LYS A 19 -4.28 4.28 18.25
CA LYS A 19 -5.00 3.13 18.81
C LYS A 19 -5.93 2.58 17.73
N LEU A 20 -5.35 1.88 16.74
CA LEU A 20 -6.12 1.16 15.72
C LEU A 20 -6.78 -0.06 16.39
N GLN A 21 -7.98 0.12 16.93
CA GLN A 21 -8.64 -0.92 17.74
C GLN A 21 -9.42 -1.94 16.89
N GLU A 22 -9.68 -1.65 15.62
CA GLU A 22 -10.53 -2.49 14.77
C GLU A 22 -9.89 -2.79 13.41
N PHE A 23 -9.19 -3.93 13.32
CA PHE A 23 -8.65 -4.42 12.05
C PHE A 23 -9.78 -5.03 11.22
N ALA A 24 -10.09 -4.46 10.05
CA ALA A 24 -10.89 -5.15 9.05
C ALA A 24 -10.12 -6.40 8.56
N LYS A 25 -10.62 -7.59 8.91
CA LYS A 25 -9.85 -8.87 8.81
C LYS A 25 -9.82 -9.51 7.42
N TYR A 26 -10.39 -8.88 6.38
CA TYR A 26 -10.76 -9.59 5.16
C TYR A 26 -9.89 -9.27 3.92
N GLY A 27 -8.82 -8.48 4.08
CA GLY A 27 -7.84 -8.24 3.01
C GLY A 27 -8.42 -7.59 1.75
N ARG A 28 -9.41 -6.71 1.91
CA ARG A 28 -10.06 -5.98 0.81
C ARG A 28 -9.14 -4.91 0.24
N ILE A 29 -9.25 -4.66 -1.06
CA ILE A 29 -8.63 -3.52 -1.76
C ILE A 29 -9.73 -2.56 -2.22
N ILE A 30 -10.78 -3.10 -2.84
CA ILE A 30 -11.95 -2.36 -3.30
C ILE A 30 -13.19 -3.07 -2.76
N SER A 31 -14.14 -2.32 -2.23
CA SER A 31 -15.47 -2.81 -1.85
C SER A 31 -16.54 -1.88 -2.40
N PHE A 32 -17.66 -2.43 -2.84
CA PHE A 32 -18.85 -1.68 -3.22
C PHE A 32 -19.83 -1.79 -2.07
N ASP A 33 -20.10 -0.66 -1.40
CA ASP A 33 -20.83 -0.53 -0.13
C ASP A 33 -20.06 -0.91 1.16
N LYS A 34 -20.48 -0.30 2.28
CA LYS A 34 -19.87 -0.48 3.61
C LYS A 34 -20.03 -1.91 4.12
N ALA A 35 -21.18 -2.55 3.89
CA ALA A 35 -21.45 -3.89 4.38
C ALA A 35 -20.48 -4.91 3.75
N ALA A 36 -20.29 -4.84 2.43
CA ALA A 36 -19.35 -5.69 1.70
C ALA A 36 -17.90 -5.55 2.17
N SER A 37 -17.52 -4.36 2.66
CA SER A 37 -16.18 -4.15 3.22
C SER A 37 -15.94 -4.90 4.54
N GLN A 38 -17.02 -5.20 5.27
CA GLN A 38 -16.99 -5.84 6.59
C GLN A 38 -17.42 -7.31 6.57
N LEU A 39 -18.02 -7.79 5.47
CA LEU A 39 -18.45 -9.18 5.36
C LEU A 39 -17.27 -10.14 5.09
N PRO A 40 -17.29 -11.36 5.69
CA PRO A 40 -16.37 -12.43 5.34
C PRO A 40 -16.42 -12.77 3.85
N SER A 41 -15.26 -13.13 3.26
CA SER A 41 -15.19 -13.53 1.85
C SER A 41 -16.07 -14.73 1.50
N SER A 42 -16.38 -15.61 2.45
CA SER A 42 -17.32 -16.72 2.25
C SER A 42 -18.77 -16.29 2.06
N GLN A 43 -19.12 -15.06 2.47
CA GLN A 43 -20.48 -14.53 2.41
C GLN A 43 -20.68 -13.56 1.24
N LEU A 44 -19.64 -13.32 0.44
CA LEU A 44 -19.71 -12.44 -0.72
C LEU A 44 -19.84 -13.24 -2.02
N PRO A 45 -20.47 -12.64 -3.05
CA PRO A 45 -20.44 -13.18 -4.40
C PRO A 45 -19.00 -13.40 -4.85
N ASN A 46 -18.74 -14.51 -5.52
CA ASN A 46 -17.47 -14.78 -6.18
C ASN A 46 -17.74 -14.90 -7.67
N LEU A 47 -17.99 -13.77 -8.34
CA LEU A 47 -18.00 -13.75 -9.80
C LEU A 47 -16.54 -13.94 -10.23
N GLY A 48 -16.22 -15.16 -10.69
CA GLY A 48 -14.85 -15.51 -11.05
C GLY A 48 -14.33 -14.62 -12.19
N SER A 49 -13.00 -14.47 -12.28
CA SER A 49 -12.33 -13.65 -13.31
C SER A 49 -12.77 -14.00 -14.76
N LYS A 50 -13.28 -15.22 -14.99
CA LYS A 50 -13.80 -15.68 -16.28
C LYS A 50 -15.10 -14.99 -16.70
N GLU A 51 -15.97 -14.60 -15.77
CA GLU A 51 -17.20 -13.87 -16.11
C GLU A 51 -16.92 -12.43 -16.53
N LEU A 52 -15.82 -11.85 -16.04
CA LEU A 52 -15.29 -10.56 -16.51
C LEU A 52 -14.61 -10.69 -17.89
N GLN A 53 -14.07 -11.86 -18.26
CA GLN A 53 -13.45 -12.07 -19.58
C GLN A 53 -14.47 -12.31 -20.72
N CYS A 54 -15.70 -12.72 -20.42
CA CYS A 54 -16.68 -13.20 -21.41
C CYS A 54 -17.52 -12.11 -22.11
N ILE A 55 -17.11 -10.84 -22.12
CA ILE A 55 -17.87 -9.78 -22.80
C ILE A 55 -16.97 -9.11 -23.83
N SER A 56 -16.73 -9.79 -24.94
CA SER A 56 -16.17 -9.16 -26.14
C SER A 56 -17.27 -8.41 -26.89
N THR A 57 -17.04 -7.10 -27.04
CA THR A 57 -17.47 -6.24 -28.16
C THR A 57 -18.95 -6.28 -28.52
N SER A 58 -19.78 -5.55 -27.78
CA SER A 58 -20.96 -4.93 -28.40
C SER A 58 -20.47 -3.75 -29.24
N SER A 59 -20.48 -3.95 -30.55
CA SER A 59 -20.17 -2.96 -31.58
C SER A 59 -21.03 -1.68 -31.46
N ASN A 60 -20.36 -0.55 -31.70
CA ASN A 60 -20.91 0.71 -32.19
C ASN A 60 -21.99 1.40 -31.33
N SER A 61 -21.55 2.36 -30.54
CA SER A 61 -22.25 3.64 -30.47
C SER A 61 -21.25 4.76 -30.76
N ASN A 62 -21.51 5.52 -31.82
CA ASN A 62 -20.83 6.77 -32.13
C ASN A 62 -21.10 7.76 -30.97
N ILE A 63 -20.30 7.71 -29.92
CA ILE A 63 -20.43 8.60 -28.78
C ILE A 63 -19.28 9.61 -28.83
N SER A 64 -19.46 10.60 -29.70
CA SER A 64 -18.64 11.82 -29.75
C SER A 64 -19.04 12.72 -28.56
N CYS A 65 -18.69 12.34 -27.34
CA CYS A 65 -19.01 13.15 -26.16
C CYS A 65 -17.82 13.97 -25.62
N ARG A 66 -16.58 13.70 -26.04
CA ARG A 66 -15.38 14.46 -25.62
C ARG A 66 -14.26 14.40 -26.65
N GLU A 67 -13.37 15.38 -26.61
CA GLU A 67 -12.07 15.38 -27.31
C GLU A 67 -11.08 14.36 -26.72
N VAL A 68 -11.30 13.93 -25.47
CA VAL A 68 -10.46 12.96 -24.75
C VAL A 68 -11.28 11.71 -24.43
N MET A 69 -10.85 10.58 -24.99
CA MET A 69 -11.45 9.25 -24.78
C MET A 69 -10.70 8.51 -23.66
N THR A 70 -11.44 7.93 -22.73
CA THR A 70 -10.92 7.12 -21.61
C THR A 70 -11.30 5.66 -21.79
N ASP A 71 -10.63 4.75 -21.07
CA ASP A 71 -10.97 3.31 -21.11
C ASP A 71 -12.40 3.04 -20.59
N TYR A 72 -12.96 3.92 -19.75
CA TYR A 72 -14.35 3.83 -19.28
C TYR A 72 -15.38 4.06 -20.38
N ASP A 73 -15.05 4.86 -21.40
CA ASP A 73 -15.97 5.13 -22.52
C ASP A 73 -16.18 3.88 -23.39
N GLU A 74 -15.27 2.90 -23.29
CA GLU A 74 -15.37 1.60 -23.98
C GLU A 74 -16.14 0.55 -23.15
N MET A 75 -16.46 0.83 -21.88
CA MET A 75 -17.20 -0.09 -21.02
C MET A 75 -18.71 0.03 -21.25
N SER A 76 -19.39 -1.11 -21.37
CA SER A 76 -20.85 -1.13 -21.40
C SER A 76 -21.46 -0.88 -20.01
N HIS A 77 -22.69 -0.34 -19.97
CA HIS A 77 -23.45 -0.20 -18.72
C HIS A 77 -23.61 -1.52 -17.97
N GLU A 78 -23.75 -2.64 -18.69
CA GLU A 78 -23.79 -3.99 -18.10
C GLU A 78 -22.46 -4.36 -17.43
N SER A 79 -21.33 -4.02 -18.06
CA SER A 79 -19.99 -4.25 -17.52
C SER A 79 -19.77 -3.47 -16.22
N ILE A 80 -20.17 -2.20 -16.20
CA ILE A 80 -20.10 -1.34 -15.02
C ILE A 80 -20.92 -1.94 -13.86
N ARG A 81 -22.13 -2.40 -14.16
CA ARG A 81 -23.02 -3.03 -13.17
C ARG A 81 -22.42 -4.33 -12.61
N LYS A 82 -21.87 -5.20 -13.45
CA LYS A 82 -21.23 -6.46 -13.03
C LYS A 82 -20.05 -6.24 -12.08
N VAL A 83 -19.25 -5.20 -12.32
CA VAL A 83 -18.14 -4.82 -11.41
C VAL A 83 -18.66 -4.50 -10.01
N ALA A 84 -19.74 -3.71 -9.92
CA ALA A 84 -20.36 -3.37 -8.64
C ALA A 84 -21.05 -4.58 -7.97
N GLU A 85 -21.65 -5.48 -8.77
CA GLU A 85 -22.33 -6.69 -8.29
C GLU A 85 -21.38 -7.72 -7.67
N ASN A 86 -20.09 -7.73 -8.05
CA ASN A 86 -19.09 -8.59 -7.40
C ASN A 86 -18.77 -8.17 -5.94
N LYS A 87 -19.24 -6.99 -5.51
CA LYS A 87 -19.18 -6.45 -4.14
C LYS A 87 -17.80 -6.19 -3.55
N ALA A 88 -16.80 -7.03 -3.74
CA ALA A 88 -15.47 -6.78 -3.20
C ALA A 88 -14.34 -7.47 -3.98
N TYR A 89 -13.20 -6.80 -4.01
CA TYR A 89 -11.96 -7.24 -4.63
C TYR A 89 -10.83 -7.25 -3.60
N ASN A 90 -9.96 -8.24 -3.70
CA ASN A 90 -8.78 -8.44 -2.86
C ASN A 90 -7.51 -8.46 -3.73
N ALA A 91 -6.34 -8.62 -3.11
CA ALA A 91 -5.06 -8.61 -3.83
C ALA A 91 -4.94 -9.66 -4.95
N ARG A 92 -5.75 -10.74 -4.94
CA ARG A 92 -5.71 -11.79 -5.98
C ARG A 92 -6.46 -11.40 -7.24
N ASN A 93 -7.59 -10.69 -7.12
CA ASN A 93 -8.49 -10.40 -8.24
C ASN A 93 -8.57 -8.91 -8.60
N VAL A 94 -7.97 -8.01 -7.82
CA VAL A 94 -7.99 -6.57 -8.15
C VAL A 94 -7.22 -6.28 -9.44
N ILE A 95 -6.13 -6.99 -9.72
CA ILE A 95 -5.40 -6.83 -10.99
C ILE A 95 -6.25 -7.31 -12.17
N ASP A 96 -7.02 -8.40 -12.00
CA ASP A 96 -7.98 -8.86 -13.01
C ASP A 96 -9.09 -7.83 -13.26
N LEU A 97 -9.57 -7.17 -12.20
CA LEU A 97 -10.51 -6.06 -12.33
C LEU A 97 -9.90 -4.92 -13.16
N VAL A 98 -8.66 -4.53 -12.90
CA VAL A 98 -8.02 -3.44 -13.66
C VAL A 98 -7.75 -3.87 -15.11
N ARG A 99 -7.43 -5.14 -15.37
CA ARG A 99 -7.35 -5.69 -16.75
C ARG A 99 -8.68 -5.57 -17.49
N PHE A 100 -9.79 -5.75 -16.78
CA PHE A 100 -11.14 -5.61 -17.34
C PHE A 100 -11.51 -4.14 -17.58
N VAL A 101 -11.27 -3.27 -16.59
CA VAL A 101 -11.69 -1.86 -16.63
C VAL A 101 -10.79 -1.01 -17.51
N ALA A 102 -9.49 -1.29 -17.55
CA ALA A 102 -8.47 -0.49 -18.23
C ALA A 102 -7.47 -1.36 -19.01
N PRO A 103 -7.93 -2.11 -20.04
CA PRO A 103 -7.09 -3.09 -20.75
C PRO A 103 -5.94 -2.44 -21.52
N LYS A 104 -6.08 -1.20 -22.00
CA LYS A 104 -5.00 -0.48 -22.70
C LYS A 104 -3.89 -0.08 -21.74
N MET A 105 -4.26 0.45 -20.58
CA MET A 105 -3.31 0.76 -19.51
C MET A 105 -2.58 -0.50 -19.04
N MET A 106 -3.30 -1.59 -18.80
CA MET A 106 -2.70 -2.84 -18.33
C MET A 106 -1.75 -3.46 -19.35
N ARG A 107 -2.06 -3.41 -20.66
CA ARG A 107 -1.10 -3.86 -21.69
C ARG A 107 0.23 -3.10 -21.66
N ARG A 108 0.20 -1.79 -21.34
CA ARG A 108 1.42 -0.98 -21.19
C ARG A 108 2.16 -1.33 -19.90
N ALA A 109 1.43 -1.47 -18.80
CA ALA A 109 2.02 -1.83 -17.50
C ALA A 109 2.68 -3.21 -17.55
N GLU A 110 1.98 -4.22 -18.09
CA GLU A 110 2.44 -5.62 -18.13
C GLU A 110 3.56 -5.89 -19.14
N ALA A 111 3.83 -4.93 -20.03
CA ALA A 111 5.04 -4.95 -20.85
C ALA A 111 6.31 -4.76 -20.00
N HIS A 112 6.20 -4.04 -18.87
CA HIS A 112 7.34 -3.62 -18.05
C HIS A 112 7.31 -4.10 -16.61
N PHE A 113 6.14 -4.46 -16.08
CA PHE A 113 5.95 -4.82 -14.68
C PHE A 113 5.24 -6.15 -14.53
N SER A 114 5.68 -6.91 -13.54
CA SER A 114 5.04 -8.14 -13.10
C SER A 114 4.43 -7.95 -11.71
N HIS A 115 3.38 -8.72 -11.44
CA HIS A 115 2.60 -8.66 -10.18
C HIS A 115 2.47 -10.04 -9.53
N GLY A 116 3.36 -10.97 -9.91
CA GLY A 116 3.31 -12.37 -9.50
C GLY A 116 4.16 -12.67 -8.26
N ILE A 117 4.15 -13.94 -7.89
CA ILE A 117 5.06 -14.52 -6.90
C ILE A 117 5.70 -15.73 -7.59
N ALA A 118 7.02 -15.81 -7.62
CA ALA A 118 7.69 -16.91 -8.28
C ALA A 118 7.44 -18.24 -7.55
N GLU A 119 7.12 -19.30 -8.27
CA GLU A 119 7.17 -20.65 -7.69
C GLU A 119 8.62 -21.14 -7.66
N ASN A 120 9.33 -20.99 -8.79
CA ASN A 120 10.73 -21.33 -8.95
C ASN A 120 11.52 -20.13 -9.47
N LEU A 121 12.36 -19.53 -8.63
CA LEU A 121 13.18 -18.36 -8.99
C LEU A 121 14.30 -18.69 -9.99
N ASP A 122 14.58 -19.96 -10.27
CA ASP A 122 15.56 -20.40 -11.29
C ASP A 122 14.94 -20.54 -12.69
N ASP A 123 13.64 -20.25 -12.84
CA ASP A 123 12.99 -20.26 -14.15
C ASP A 123 13.61 -19.19 -15.07
N PRO A 124 14.11 -19.57 -16.27
CA PRO A 124 14.73 -18.63 -17.21
C PRO A 124 13.86 -17.43 -17.57
N LYS A 125 12.52 -17.51 -17.41
CA LYS A 125 11.65 -16.36 -17.68
C LYS A 125 11.99 -15.13 -16.84
N TYR A 126 12.52 -15.32 -15.62
CA TYR A 126 12.86 -14.22 -14.70
C TYR A 126 14.12 -13.44 -15.14
N THR A 127 14.83 -13.91 -16.16
CA THR A 127 15.88 -13.12 -16.83
C THR A 127 15.31 -11.94 -17.63
N HIS A 128 14.02 -11.96 -17.96
CA HIS A 128 13.37 -10.88 -18.70
C HIS A 128 13.18 -9.64 -17.81
N HIS A 129 13.51 -8.44 -18.32
CA HIS A 129 13.54 -7.18 -17.57
C HIS A 129 12.24 -6.85 -16.82
N LYS A 130 11.11 -7.36 -17.31
CA LYS A 130 9.78 -7.08 -16.75
C LYS A 130 9.58 -7.59 -15.33
N TYR A 131 10.45 -8.50 -14.88
CA TYR A 131 10.40 -9.11 -13.55
C TYR A 131 11.37 -8.47 -12.55
N TRP A 132 12.35 -7.69 -13.01
CA TRP A 132 13.47 -7.24 -12.17
C TRP A 132 13.05 -6.27 -11.06
N SER A 133 11.95 -5.53 -11.27
CA SER A 133 11.40 -4.63 -10.26
C SER A 133 10.59 -5.35 -9.18
N ASN A 134 10.22 -6.62 -9.40
CA ASN A 134 9.41 -7.37 -8.44
C ASN A 134 10.31 -8.21 -7.52
N PRO A 135 10.45 -7.84 -6.23
CA PRO A 135 11.33 -8.53 -5.29
C PRO A 135 10.86 -9.95 -4.95
N LEU A 136 9.64 -10.34 -5.33
CA LEU A 136 9.08 -11.68 -5.17
C LEU A 136 9.30 -12.59 -6.39
N GLU A 137 9.94 -12.07 -7.45
CA GLU A 137 10.22 -12.79 -8.70
C GLU A 137 11.69 -12.69 -9.12
N THR A 138 12.53 -11.99 -8.36
CA THR A 138 13.97 -11.88 -8.60
C THR A 138 14.77 -12.29 -7.36
N LYS A 139 16.00 -12.75 -7.59
CA LYS A 139 16.96 -13.06 -6.52
C LYS A 139 17.88 -11.87 -6.34
N LEU A 140 18.28 -11.65 -5.10
CA LEU A 140 19.40 -10.79 -4.80
C LEU A 140 20.72 -11.37 -5.38
N PRO A 141 21.65 -10.51 -5.81
CA PRO A 141 22.90 -10.93 -6.47
C PRO A 141 23.88 -11.62 -5.52
N ASP A 142 24.92 -12.24 -6.09
CA ASP A 142 26.08 -12.75 -5.35
C ASP A 142 26.97 -11.61 -4.88
N ALA A 143 26.64 -11.07 -3.69
CA ALA A 143 27.34 -9.98 -3.05
C ALA A 143 27.36 -10.16 -1.53
N PRO A 144 28.02 -11.20 -0.98
CA PRO A 144 27.93 -11.54 0.44
C PRO A 144 28.41 -10.43 1.39
N ASP A 145 29.33 -9.58 0.94
CA ASP A 145 29.86 -8.45 1.71
C ASP A 145 28.97 -7.19 1.63
N MET A 146 27.89 -7.22 0.83
CA MET A 146 26.96 -6.10 0.69
C MET A 146 25.92 -6.12 1.82
N GLU A 147 25.67 -4.93 2.38
CA GLU A 147 24.58 -4.68 3.32
C GLU A 147 23.44 -3.94 2.63
N ILE A 148 22.19 -4.31 2.94
CA ILE A 148 20.99 -3.60 2.45
C ILE A 148 20.29 -2.94 3.63
N TYR A 149 20.03 -1.65 3.48
CA TYR A 149 19.34 -0.82 4.47
C TYR A 149 17.96 -0.45 3.96
N CYS A 150 16.94 -0.78 4.75
CA CYS A 150 15.56 -0.48 4.44
C CYS A 150 15.08 0.65 5.33
N LEU A 151 15.09 1.85 4.76
CA LEU A 151 14.84 3.11 5.44
C LEU A 151 13.44 3.60 5.05
N TYR A 152 12.50 3.64 5.99
CA TYR A 152 11.13 4.08 5.69
C TYR A 152 10.42 4.69 6.90
N GLY A 153 9.43 5.53 6.63
CA GLY A 153 8.62 6.21 7.63
C GLY A 153 7.52 5.32 8.19
N VAL A 154 7.15 5.55 9.46
CA VAL A 154 6.08 4.83 10.15
C VAL A 154 5.31 5.75 11.09
N GLY A 155 4.12 5.32 11.52
CA GLY A 155 3.28 6.05 12.47
C GLY A 155 2.28 7.00 11.83
N ILE A 156 2.10 6.95 10.50
CA ILE A 156 1.16 7.81 9.77
C ILE A 156 0.02 6.96 9.19
N PRO A 157 -1.26 7.39 9.35
CA PRO A 157 -2.38 6.75 8.67
C PRO A 157 -2.15 6.74 7.15
N THR A 158 -2.11 5.55 6.58
CA THR A 158 -1.81 5.32 5.16
C THR A 158 -2.94 4.52 4.52
N GLU A 159 -3.37 4.96 3.34
CA GLU A 159 -4.51 4.35 2.64
C GLU A 159 -4.24 2.89 2.28
N ARG A 160 -5.20 2.01 2.57
CA ARG A 160 -5.08 0.55 2.36
C ARG A 160 -6.12 -0.01 1.41
N SER A 161 -7.35 0.48 1.52
CA SER A 161 -8.48 0.03 0.72
C SER A 161 -9.59 1.07 0.71
N TYR A 162 -10.48 0.95 -0.27
CA TYR A 162 -11.50 1.96 -0.56
C TYR A 162 -12.89 1.32 -0.68
N VAL A 163 -13.88 2.03 -0.16
CA VAL A 163 -15.30 1.75 -0.34
C VAL A 163 -15.81 2.66 -1.45
N TYR A 164 -16.28 2.04 -2.53
CA TYR A 164 -16.84 2.69 -3.69
C TYR A 164 -18.37 2.59 -3.71
N LYS A 165 -18.98 3.51 -4.45
CA LYS A 165 -20.36 3.46 -4.92
C LYS A 165 -20.40 3.73 -6.41
N GLN A 166 -21.45 3.26 -7.06
CA GLN A 166 -21.72 3.61 -8.44
C GLN A 166 -22.16 5.07 -8.53
N SER A 167 -21.63 5.79 -9.51
CA SER A 167 -22.05 7.16 -9.78
C SER A 167 -23.52 7.16 -10.22
N PRO A 168 -24.36 8.06 -9.70
CA PRO A 168 -25.77 8.16 -10.09
C PRO A 168 -25.97 8.85 -11.46
N SER A 169 -24.89 9.37 -12.07
CA SER A 169 -25.00 10.09 -13.34
C SER A 169 -24.86 9.14 -14.54
N ASP A 170 -25.93 9.00 -15.33
CA ASP A 170 -25.86 8.39 -16.67
C ASP A 170 -25.39 9.41 -17.74
N ARG A 171 -24.75 10.50 -17.31
CA ARG A 171 -24.23 11.52 -18.22
C ARG A 171 -23.02 10.97 -18.96
N CYS A 172 -22.99 11.28 -20.25
CA CYS A 172 -21.89 10.93 -21.14
C CYS A 172 -20.54 11.44 -20.60
N GLY A 173 -19.53 10.56 -20.50
CA GLY A 173 -18.20 10.90 -19.98
C GLY A 173 -18.12 11.10 -18.46
N SER A 174 -19.02 10.49 -17.70
CA SER A 174 -18.94 10.47 -16.23
C SER A 174 -18.14 9.27 -15.73
N ILE A 175 -17.39 9.46 -14.63
CA ILE A 175 -16.64 8.37 -13.99
C ILE A 175 -17.65 7.45 -13.29
N PRO A 176 -17.71 6.15 -13.62
CA PRO A 176 -18.78 5.26 -13.18
C PRO A 176 -18.71 4.88 -11.70
N PHE A 177 -17.55 5.04 -11.06
CA PHE A 177 -17.32 4.67 -9.67
C PHE A 177 -16.71 5.85 -8.90
N GLN A 178 -17.23 6.09 -7.70
CA GLN A 178 -16.75 7.15 -6.81
C GLN A 178 -16.54 6.57 -5.41
N ILE A 179 -15.56 7.09 -4.67
CA ILE A 179 -15.40 6.73 -3.26
C ILE A 179 -16.66 7.16 -2.51
N ASP A 180 -17.22 6.24 -1.74
CA ASP A 180 -18.38 6.53 -0.92
C ASP A 180 -17.96 7.22 0.36
N SER A 181 -17.90 8.56 0.31
CA SER A 181 -17.57 9.40 1.46
C SER A 181 -18.56 9.28 2.62
N SER A 182 -19.72 8.66 2.43
CA SER A 182 -20.69 8.38 3.51
C SER A 182 -20.39 7.10 4.28
N ALA A 183 -19.48 6.27 3.77
CA ALA A 183 -19.02 5.07 4.45
C ALA A 183 -17.98 5.44 5.51
N ASP A 184 -18.45 5.86 6.68
CA ASP A 184 -17.61 6.16 7.85
C ASP A 184 -17.64 5.06 8.91
N GLY A 185 -16.51 4.83 9.56
CA GLY A 185 -16.38 4.00 10.76
C GLY A 185 -16.82 4.74 12.03
N SER A 186 -16.52 4.15 13.19
CA SER A 186 -16.53 4.88 14.45
C SER A 186 -15.40 5.93 14.47
N ASP A 187 -15.45 6.90 15.39
CA ASP A 187 -14.44 7.96 15.50
C ASP A 187 -13.00 7.42 15.68
N ASP A 188 -12.86 6.28 16.36
CA ASP A 188 -11.61 5.55 16.58
C ASP A 188 -11.37 4.42 15.56
N GLY A 189 -12.25 4.28 14.56
CA GLY A 189 -12.20 3.26 13.53
C GLY A 189 -11.17 3.55 12.43
N CYS A 190 -10.78 2.50 11.72
CA CYS A 190 -9.84 2.61 10.61
C CYS A 190 -10.49 3.15 9.31
N LEU A 191 -11.82 3.23 9.24
CA LEU A 191 -12.57 3.68 8.07
C LEU A 191 -12.98 5.14 8.22
N LYS A 192 -12.51 6.01 7.32
CA LYS A 192 -12.89 7.43 7.27
C LYS A 192 -13.11 7.87 5.82
N GLY A 193 -14.25 8.49 5.55
CA GLY A 193 -14.64 8.99 4.23
C GLY A 193 -14.60 7.93 3.13
N GLY A 194 -14.93 6.68 3.44
CA GLY A 194 -14.82 5.56 2.49
C GLY A 194 -13.40 5.02 2.28
N VAL A 195 -12.42 5.43 3.08
CA VAL A 195 -11.02 4.96 2.99
C VAL A 195 -10.63 4.24 4.28
N TYR A 196 -10.07 3.03 4.14
CA TYR A 196 -9.45 2.32 5.26
C TYR A 196 -7.98 2.67 5.37
N PHE A 197 -7.54 2.97 6.59
CA PHE A 197 -6.17 3.32 6.90
C PHE A 197 -5.45 2.22 7.67
N VAL A 198 -4.15 2.09 7.41
CA VAL A 198 -3.18 1.26 8.16
C VAL A 198 -1.96 2.09 8.51
N ASP A 199 -1.03 1.51 9.27
CA ASP A 199 0.26 2.13 9.54
C ASP A 199 1.15 2.19 8.27
N GLY A 200 1.86 3.31 8.08
CA GLY A 200 2.74 3.57 6.95
C GLY A 200 3.32 4.98 6.99
N ASP A 201 3.69 5.48 5.82
CA ASP A 201 4.32 6.80 5.61
C ASP A 201 3.40 7.83 4.93
N GLU A 202 2.07 7.68 5.05
CA GLU A 202 1.01 8.43 4.32
C GLU A 202 0.67 7.82 2.95
N SER A 203 1.65 7.28 2.22
CA SER A 203 1.47 6.78 0.85
C SER A 203 1.66 5.26 0.75
N VAL A 204 2.72 4.74 1.36
CA VAL A 204 3.16 3.36 1.31
C VAL A 204 2.97 2.72 2.69
N SER A 205 2.15 1.66 2.75
CA SER A 205 1.95 0.93 4.00
C SER A 205 3.24 0.28 4.50
N VAL A 206 3.39 0.16 5.83
CA VAL A 206 4.53 -0.53 6.47
C VAL A 206 4.75 -1.92 5.89
N LEU A 207 3.66 -2.64 5.58
CA LEU A 207 3.76 -3.97 4.99
C LEU A 207 4.47 -3.94 3.63
N SER A 208 4.18 -2.96 2.79
CA SER A 208 4.82 -2.82 1.47
C SER A 208 6.28 -2.38 1.60
N ALA A 209 6.57 -1.44 2.50
CA ALA A 209 7.91 -0.90 2.67
C ALA A 209 8.88 -1.87 3.37
N GLY A 210 8.40 -2.62 4.36
CA GLY A 210 9.25 -3.39 5.28
C GLY A 210 9.29 -4.91 5.05
N TYR A 211 8.31 -5.51 4.35
CA TYR A 211 8.16 -6.98 4.33
C TYR A 211 9.39 -7.72 3.82
N MET A 212 9.98 -7.26 2.72
CA MET A 212 11.15 -7.93 2.15
C MET A 212 12.32 -7.91 3.13
N CYS A 213 12.58 -6.78 3.79
CA CYS A 213 13.71 -6.67 4.72
C CYS A 213 13.46 -7.37 6.06
N ALA A 214 12.20 -7.45 6.48
CA ALA A 214 11.79 -8.13 7.70
C ALA A 214 11.82 -9.65 7.58
N LYS A 215 11.49 -10.20 6.40
CA LYS A 215 11.33 -11.65 6.22
C LYS A 215 11.82 -12.18 4.88
N GLY A 216 11.49 -11.50 3.77
CA GLY A 216 11.80 -12.01 2.43
C GLY A 216 13.30 -12.19 2.16
N TRP A 217 14.11 -11.21 2.52
CA TRP A 217 15.56 -11.15 2.36
C TRP A 217 16.32 -11.37 3.66
N ARG A 218 15.62 -11.53 4.79
CA ARG A 218 16.27 -11.61 6.10
C ARG A 218 16.96 -12.97 6.28
N GLY A 219 18.29 -12.94 6.41
CA GLY A 219 19.10 -14.15 6.47
C GLY A 219 19.19 -14.83 5.10
N ARG A 220 19.50 -16.14 5.09
CA ARG A 220 19.63 -16.91 3.85
C ARG A 220 18.28 -17.47 3.43
N THR A 221 17.70 -16.89 2.39
CA THR A 221 16.41 -17.31 1.80
C THR A 221 16.58 -17.54 0.31
N ARG A 222 15.56 -18.05 -0.36
CA ARG A 222 15.51 -18.18 -1.83
C ARG A 222 15.58 -16.83 -2.54
N PHE A 223 15.15 -15.74 -1.88
CA PHE A 223 15.24 -14.38 -2.40
C PHE A 223 16.59 -13.72 -2.06
N ASN A 224 17.26 -14.16 -0.98
CA ASN A 224 18.61 -13.77 -0.58
C ASN A 224 19.54 -14.99 -0.46
N PRO A 225 19.93 -15.61 -1.59
CA PRO A 225 20.63 -16.89 -1.60
C PRO A 225 22.04 -16.85 -1.00
N PHE A 226 22.66 -15.66 -0.97
CA PHE A 226 24.01 -15.42 -0.45
C PHE A 226 24.01 -14.83 0.95
N GLY A 227 22.83 -14.58 1.53
CA GLY A 227 22.71 -14.19 2.93
C GLY A 227 23.28 -12.81 3.24
N MET A 228 23.13 -11.85 2.32
CA MET A 228 23.46 -10.44 2.57
C MET A 228 22.84 -9.95 3.88
N ALA A 229 23.53 -9.07 4.57
CA ALA A 229 23.04 -8.50 5.82
C ALA A 229 21.94 -7.47 5.55
N MET A 230 20.81 -7.60 6.24
CA MET A 230 19.66 -6.70 6.11
C MET A 230 19.49 -5.90 7.40
N TYR A 231 19.29 -4.60 7.26
CA TYR A 231 19.01 -3.69 8.37
C TYR A 231 17.74 -2.89 8.13
N ILE A 232 16.84 -2.87 9.10
CA ILE A 232 15.60 -2.08 9.06
C ILE A 232 15.80 -0.82 9.90
N ARG A 233 15.48 0.32 9.29
CA ARG A 233 15.61 1.64 9.91
C ARG A 233 14.28 2.38 9.74
N GLU A 234 13.41 2.23 10.72
CA GLU A 234 12.11 2.92 10.74
C GLU A 234 12.23 4.32 11.33
N TYR A 235 11.54 5.29 10.73
CA TYR A 235 11.51 6.68 11.17
C TYR A 235 10.12 7.01 11.68
N TRP A 236 9.99 7.10 13.01
CA TRP A 236 8.73 7.46 13.63
C TRP A 236 8.34 8.89 13.27
N HIS A 237 7.19 9.08 12.66
CA HIS A 237 6.71 10.40 12.28
C HIS A 237 6.44 11.28 13.49
N LYS A 238 7.02 12.48 13.46
CA LYS A 238 6.62 13.59 14.33
C LYS A 238 6.20 14.77 13.47
N PRO A 239 4.99 15.32 13.70
CA PRO A 239 4.55 16.50 12.97
C PRO A 239 5.44 17.70 13.31
N PRO A 240 5.62 18.66 12.38
CA PRO A 240 6.44 19.84 12.61
C PRO A 240 5.97 20.61 13.85
N ALA A 241 6.90 21.01 14.72
CA ALA A 241 6.57 21.70 15.97
C ALA A 241 6.11 23.15 15.75
N SER A 242 6.42 23.74 14.60
CA SER A 242 6.00 25.09 14.22
C SER A 242 5.96 25.26 12.71
N LEU A 243 5.28 26.31 12.21
CA LEU A 243 5.27 26.68 10.79
C LEU A 243 6.69 26.98 10.23
N PHE A 244 7.64 27.33 11.09
CA PHE A 244 9.04 27.60 10.71
C PHE A 244 9.87 26.32 10.54
N ASP A 245 9.41 25.18 11.04
CA ASP A 245 10.03 23.86 10.87
C ASP A 245 9.70 23.25 9.49
N GLY A 246 8.95 24.00 8.65
CA GLY A 246 8.65 23.64 7.27
C GLY A 246 7.98 22.26 7.18
N ARG A 247 8.71 21.31 6.59
CA ARG A 247 8.27 19.92 6.38
C ARG A 247 8.60 18.98 7.57
N GLY A 248 9.20 19.50 8.62
CA GLY A 248 9.51 18.78 9.86
C GLY A 248 10.82 18.00 9.78
N SER A 249 11.80 18.38 10.62
CA SER A 249 13.10 17.70 10.74
C SER A 249 13.03 16.24 11.23
N GLU A 250 11.90 15.81 11.78
CA GLU A 250 11.62 14.43 12.22
C GLU A 250 10.39 13.83 11.51
N SER A 251 10.00 14.36 10.34
CA SER A 251 8.86 13.84 9.60
C SER A 251 9.18 12.46 9.02
N GLY A 252 8.26 11.52 9.21
CA GLY A 252 8.25 10.20 8.57
C GLY A 252 7.32 10.12 7.36
N ALA A 253 6.82 11.26 6.84
CA ALA A 253 5.91 11.25 5.69
C ALA A 253 6.66 10.96 4.39
N HIS A 254 5.99 10.31 3.43
CA HIS A 254 6.59 9.72 2.24
C HIS A 254 7.55 10.67 1.49
N VAL A 255 7.15 11.93 1.32
CA VAL A 255 7.97 12.94 0.65
C VAL A 255 8.92 13.65 1.63
N ASP A 256 8.44 13.93 2.84
CA ASP A 256 9.17 14.76 3.80
C ASP A 256 10.27 14.00 4.56
N ILE A 257 10.28 12.67 4.49
CA ILE A 257 11.31 11.82 5.08
C ILE A 257 12.72 12.15 4.55
N MET A 258 12.82 12.71 3.34
CA MET A 258 14.09 13.20 2.78
C MET A 258 14.69 14.37 3.59
N GLY A 259 13.87 15.09 4.35
CA GLY A 259 14.30 16.13 5.30
C GLY A 259 14.51 15.61 6.73
N ASN A 260 14.28 14.32 6.98
CA ASN A 260 14.43 13.73 8.30
C ASN A 260 15.91 13.67 8.70
N VAL A 261 16.28 14.35 9.78
CA VAL A 261 17.68 14.47 10.22
C VAL A 261 18.29 13.11 10.54
N ALA A 262 17.52 12.21 11.17
CA ALA A 262 18.03 10.87 11.48
C ALA A 262 18.24 10.03 10.21
N LEU A 263 17.44 10.26 9.15
CA LEU A 263 17.60 9.56 7.87
C LEU A 263 18.84 10.05 7.15
N ILE A 264 18.99 11.38 7.08
CA ILE A 264 20.16 12.01 6.48
C ILE A 264 21.43 11.56 7.21
N GLU A 265 21.41 11.52 8.53
CA GLU A 265 22.52 11.05 9.34
C GLU A 265 22.93 9.61 9.00
N ASP A 266 21.97 8.69 8.87
CA ASP A 266 22.26 7.32 8.46
C ASP A 266 22.86 7.22 7.08
N VAL A 267 22.24 7.90 6.10
CA VAL A 267 22.72 7.88 4.71
C VAL A 267 24.15 8.42 4.66
N LEU A 268 24.45 9.50 5.40
CA LEU A 268 25.79 10.05 5.49
C LEU A 268 26.76 9.06 6.15
N ARG A 269 26.39 8.44 7.28
CA ARG A 269 27.21 7.43 7.97
C ARG A 269 27.52 6.24 7.07
N VAL A 270 26.53 5.68 6.39
CA VAL A 270 26.72 4.57 5.43
C VAL A 270 27.61 5.03 4.26
N SER A 271 27.42 6.24 3.74
CA SER A 271 28.23 6.75 2.62
C SER A 271 29.71 6.93 2.95
N VAL A 272 30.06 7.13 4.23
CA VAL A 272 31.46 7.20 4.69
C VAL A 272 32.01 5.85 5.18
N GLY A 273 31.26 4.77 4.99
CA GLY A 273 31.69 3.39 5.26
C GLY A 273 31.28 2.81 6.60
N ALA A 274 30.35 3.44 7.34
CA ALA A 274 29.82 2.84 8.55
C ALA A 274 28.98 1.60 8.23
N ILE A 275 29.20 0.52 8.98
CA ILE A 275 28.46 -0.75 8.82
C ILE A 275 27.21 -0.78 9.72
N GLY A 276 26.28 -1.69 9.45
CA GLY A 276 24.96 -1.65 10.10
C GLY A 276 25.03 -1.82 11.62
N ALA A 277 26.04 -2.54 12.11
CA ALA A 277 26.33 -2.65 13.54
C ALA A 277 26.71 -1.30 14.19
N GLU A 278 27.43 -0.43 13.47
CA GLU A 278 27.83 0.91 13.95
C GLU A 278 26.67 1.92 13.92
N LEU A 279 25.67 1.69 13.05
CA LEU A 279 24.41 2.42 13.04
C LEU A 279 23.45 2.00 14.18
N GLY A 280 23.82 0.99 14.97
CA GLY A 280 23.00 0.44 16.06
C GLY A 280 22.07 -0.70 15.63
N GLY A 281 22.24 -1.25 14.43
CA GLY A 281 21.45 -2.35 13.90
C GLY A 281 20.01 -1.96 13.54
N ASP A 282 19.09 -2.91 13.74
CA ASP A 282 17.67 -2.71 13.45
C ASP A 282 17.03 -1.69 14.41
N ARG A 283 16.35 -0.70 13.85
CA ARG A 283 15.45 0.20 14.57
C ARG A 283 14.03 0.01 14.04
N ILE A 284 13.22 -0.73 14.80
CA ILE A 284 11.83 -1.08 14.43
C ILE A 284 10.88 -0.54 15.51
N HIS A 285 9.89 0.22 15.08
CA HIS A 285 8.80 0.77 15.89
C HIS A 285 7.44 0.14 15.56
N SER A 286 7.26 -0.33 14.33
CA SER A 286 6.03 -0.89 13.81
C SER A 286 5.87 -2.38 14.15
N ASP A 287 4.68 -2.91 13.85
CA ASP A 287 4.36 -4.33 13.98
C ASP A 287 4.89 -5.21 12.82
N ILE A 288 5.79 -4.70 11.96
CA ILE A 288 6.21 -5.38 10.71
C ILE A 288 6.67 -6.83 10.93
N MET A 289 7.42 -7.11 12.00
CA MET A 289 7.89 -8.47 12.30
C MET A 289 6.70 -9.41 12.50
N ARG A 290 5.74 -9.02 13.34
CA ARG A 290 4.50 -9.78 13.58
C ARG A 290 3.62 -9.90 12.33
N MET A 291 3.56 -8.85 11.50
CA MET A 291 2.83 -8.90 10.23
C MET A 291 3.48 -9.90 9.26
N SER A 292 4.81 -9.91 9.18
CA SER A 292 5.57 -10.77 8.28
C SER A 292 5.41 -12.25 8.63
N GLU A 293 5.31 -12.61 9.91
CA GLU A 293 5.07 -13.97 10.39
C GLU A 293 3.76 -14.56 9.84
N ARG A 294 2.72 -13.73 9.71
CA ARG A 294 1.40 -14.15 9.19
C ARG A 294 1.40 -14.46 7.70
N ILE A 295 2.42 -14.02 6.96
CA ILE A 295 2.52 -14.23 5.52
C ILE A 295 3.20 -15.56 5.27
N ASN A 296 2.42 -16.51 4.75
CA ASN A 296 2.90 -17.82 4.36
C ASN A 296 3.41 -17.77 2.92
N ILE A 297 4.73 -17.60 2.77
CA ILE A 297 5.45 -17.74 1.50
C ILE A 297 6.59 -18.72 1.72
N GLN A 298 6.93 -19.50 0.70
CA GLN A 298 8.12 -20.33 0.73
C GLN A 298 9.35 -19.42 0.67
N LEU A 299 10.22 -19.54 1.68
CA LEU A 299 11.50 -18.83 1.78
C LEU A 299 12.65 -19.80 1.55
#